data_AF-A0A4Y9R382-F1
#
_entry.id   AF-A0A4Y9R382-F1
#
_cell.length_a   1.000
_cell.length_b   1.000
_cell.length_c   1.000
_cell.angle_alpha   90.00
_cell.angle_beta   90.00
_cell.angle_gamma   90.00
#
_symmetry.space_group_name_H-M   'P 1'
#
loop_
_entity.id
_entity.type
_entity.pdbx_description
1 polymer ?
#
loop_
_entity_poly.entity_id
_entity_poly.type
_entity_poly.pdbx_seq_one_letter_code
_entity_poly.pdbx_strand_id
1 'polypeptide(L)'
;MPEPKLKKQSLVELLSELPTLIRDLIQAEIASFKAEVTARGKSVGVAAGLFLVALFFLFWLFAVLIEAAIFAFALIVPAWLAALIVAGILLVIIVVLVLIGIASYKRATKAPEATIKEHIQTDVDVVKGVGPYDNH
;
A
#
# COMPACT_ATOMS: atom_id res chain seq x y z
N MET A 1 28.17 49.79 -36.82
CA MET A 1 27.33 49.20 -35.75
C MET A 1 28.19 48.15 -35.05
N PRO A 2 28.29 48.11 -33.71
CA PRO A 2 29.13 47.11 -33.04
C PRO A 2 28.49 45.71 -33.15
N GLU A 3 29.31 44.71 -33.49
CA GLU A 3 28.86 43.33 -33.72
C GLU A 3 28.51 42.60 -32.40
N PRO A 4 27.47 41.74 -32.39
CA PRO A 4 27.13 40.95 -31.23
C PRO A 4 28.16 39.83 -31.07
N LYS A 5 28.97 39.92 -30.01
CA LYS A 5 29.90 38.85 -29.62
C LYS A 5 29.09 37.60 -29.26
N LEU A 6 29.02 36.62 -30.17
CA LEU A 6 28.52 35.28 -29.88
C LEU A 6 29.45 34.64 -28.86
N LYS A 7 29.05 34.67 -27.59
CA LYS A 7 29.73 34.00 -26.48
C LYS A 7 29.67 32.50 -26.79
N LYS A 8 30.75 31.94 -27.33
CA LYS A 8 30.92 30.49 -27.43
C LYS A 8 30.99 29.96 -26.00
N GLN A 9 29.87 29.48 -25.47
CA GLN A 9 29.83 28.81 -24.18
C GLN A 9 30.85 27.66 -24.24
N SER A 10 31.80 27.66 -23.31
CA SER A 10 32.84 26.64 -23.29
C SER A 10 32.23 25.31 -22.83
N LEU A 11 32.79 24.17 -23.27
CA LEU A 11 32.36 22.85 -22.80
C LEU A 11 32.44 22.72 -21.27
N VAL A 12 33.37 23.45 -20.64
CA VAL A 12 33.51 23.55 -19.18
C VAL A 12 32.31 24.28 -18.55
N GLU A 13 31.73 25.26 -19.24
CA GLU A 13 30.55 26.02 -18.82
C GLU A 13 29.28 25.13 -18.89
N LEU A 14 29.13 24.32 -19.94
CA LEU A 14 28.03 23.34 -20.04
C LEU A 14 28.11 22.24 -18.97
N LEU A 15 29.32 21.73 -18.68
CA LEU A 15 29.53 20.77 -17.60
C LEU A 15 29.24 21.37 -16.21
N SER A 16 29.46 22.68 -16.04
CA SER A 16 29.11 23.39 -14.81
C SER A 16 27.61 23.61 -14.63
N GLU A 17 26.81 23.53 -15.71
CA GLU A 17 25.35 23.70 -15.71
C GLU A 17 24.57 22.38 -15.56
N LEU A 18 25.18 21.22 -15.82
CA LEU A 18 24.55 19.89 -15.66
C LEU A 18 23.93 19.65 -14.26
N PRO A 19 24.57 19.99 -13.13
CA PRO A 19 23.97 19.81 -11.80
C PRO A 19 22.68 20.61 -11.64
N THR A 20 22.61 21.78 -12.27
CA THR A 20 21.42 22.64 -12.28
C THR A 20 20.31 22.01 -13.10
N LEU A 21 20.62 21.48 -14.29
CA LEU A 21 19.64 20.76 -15.12
C LEU A 21 19.07 19.51 -14.42
N ILE A 22 19.92 18.73 -13.75
CA ILE A 22 19.47 17.55 -12.99
C ILE A 22 18.56 17.98 -11.83
N ARG A 23 18.94 19.04 -11.10
CA ARG A 23 18.11 19.60 -10.03
C ARG A 23 16.75 20.05 -10.58
N ASP A 24 16.74 20.77 -11.70
CA ASP A 24 15.52 21.32 -12.28
C ASP A 24 14.61 20.21 -12.83
N LEU A 25 15.19 19.15 -13.40
CA LEU A 25 14.45 17.96 -13.82
C LEU A 25 13.81 17.25 -12.62
N ILE A 26 14.57 17.03 -11.54
CA ILE A 26 14.04 16.43 -10.31
C ILE A 26 12.90 17.29 -9.74
N GLN A 27 13.05 18.61 -9.73
CA GLN A 27 12.01 19.52 -9.25
C GLN A 27 10.77 19.48 -10.15
N ALA A 28 10.94 19.36 -11.46
CA ALA A 28 9.84 19.20 -12.41
C ALA A 28 9.09 17.86 -12.22
N GLU A 29 9.82 16.76 -12.03
CA GLU A 29 9.25 15.43 -11.75
C GLU A 29 8.43 15.45 -10.43
N ILE A 30 8.98 16.06 -9.37
CA ILE A 30 8.30 16.23 -8.09
C ILE A 30 7.04 17.09 -8.26
N ALA A 31 7.12 18.18 -9.03
CA ALA A 31 5.97 19.04 -9.28
C ALA A 31 4.88 18.32 -10.09
N SER A 32 5.27 17.53 -11.09
CA SER A 32 4.37 16.69 -11.90
C SER A 32 3.68 15.64 -11.03
N PHE A 33 4.44 14.89 -10.23
CA PHE A 33 3.91 13.91 -9.29
C PHE A 33 2.93 14.55 -8.29
N LYS A 34 3.28 15.71 -7.75
CA LYS A 34 2.41 16.45 -6.83
C LYS A 34 1.11 16.90 -7.50
N ALA A 35 1.18 17.37 -8.75
CA ALA A 35 0.01 17.77 -9.52
C ALA A 35 -0.92 16.58 -9.79
N GLU A 36 -0.36 15.42 -10.16
CA GLU A 36 -1.11 14.19 -10.38
C GLU A 36 -1.75 13.65 -9.08
N VAL A 37 -1.00 13.62 -7.98
CA VAL A 37 -1.53 13.24 -6.66
C VAL A 37 -2.63 14.19 -6.21
N THR A 38 -2.49 15.49 -6.44
CA THR A 38 -3.51 16.48 -6.07
C THR A 38 -4.75 16.35 -6.97
N ALA A 39 -4.56 16.15 -8.28
CA ALA A 39 -5.65 15.95 -9.24
C ALA A 39 -6.45 14.68 -8.96
N ARG A 40 -5.78 13.59 -8.57
CA ARG A 40 -6.42 12.31 -8.17
C ARG A 40 -6.86 12.30 -6.70
N GLY A 41 -6.35 13.20 -5.88
CA GLY A 41 -6.52 13.18 -4.42
C GLY A 41 -7.94 13.47 -3.94
N LYS A 42 -8.71 14.30 -4.66
CA LYS A 42 -10.08 14.63 -4.25
C LYS A 42 -11.02 13.42 -4.36
N SER A 43 -10.96 12.67 -5.47
CA SER A 43 -11.80 11.49 -5.67
C SER A 43 -11.38 10.32 -4.77
N VAL A 44 -10.07 10.10 -4.62
CA VAL A 44 -9.53 9.10 -3.69
C VAL A 44 -9.88 9.44 -2.23
N GLY A 45 -9.78 10.71 -1.84
CA GLY A 45 -10.13 11.18 -0.50
C GLY A 45 -11.62 11.05 -0.19
N VAL A 46 -12.50 11.37 -1.15
CA VAL A 46 -13.95 11.17 -1.01
C VAL A 46 -14.28 9.68 -0.91
N ALA A 47 -13.68 8.83 -1.75
CA ALA A 47 -13.88 7.39 -1.69
C ALA A 47 -13.42 6.81 -0.35
N ALA A 48 -12.22 7.16 0.12
CA ALA A 48 -11.71 6.75 1.42
C ALA A 48 -12.62 7.22 2.57
N GLY A 49 -13.10 8.47 2.51
CA GLY A 49 -14.07 9.01 3.48
C GLY A 49 -15.39 8.24 3.50
N LEU A 50 -15.96 7.94 2.32
CA LEU A 50 -17.18 7.14 2.20
C LEU A 50 -16.99 5.71 2.74
N PHE A 51 -15.83 5.09 2.49
CA PHE A 51 -15.51 3.77 3.05
C PHE A 51 -15.44 3.79 4.57
N LEU A 52 -14.85 4.82 5.19
CA LEU A 52 -14.84 4.95 6.64
C LEU A 52 -16.25 5.06 7.22
N VAL A 53 -17.12 5.87 6.59
CA VAL A 53 -18.53 6.00 7.00
C VAL A 53 -19.28 4.67 6.82
N ALA A 54 -19.08 4.00 5.68
CA ALA A 54 -19.69 2.70 5.42
C ALA A 54 -19.24 1.64 6.46
N LEU A 55 -17.94 1.59 6.80
CA LEU A 55 -17.42 0.68 7.83
C LEU A 55 -17.98 1.00 9.21
N PHE A 56 -18.16 2.28 9.56
CA PHE A 56 -18.81 2.69 10.80
C PHE A 56 -20.25 2.17 10.89
N PHE A 57 -21.05 2.37 9.84
CA PHE A 57 -22.43 1.85 9.83
C PHE A 57 -22.48 0.32 9.76
N LEU A 58 -21.54 -0.32 9.05
CA LEU A 58 -21.44 -1.77 9.00
C LEU A 58 -21.15 -2.37 10.39
N PHE A 59 -20.28 -1.71 11.17
CA PHE A 59 -20.01 -2.10 12.55
C PHE A 59 -21.28 -2.05 13.43
N TRP A 60 -22.04 -0.97 13.34
CA TRP A 60 -23.30 -0.84 14.08
C TRP A 60 -24.38 -1.80 13.60
N LEU A 61 -24.52 -2.00 12.28
CA LEU A 61 -25.42 -2.99 11.72
C LEU A 61 -25.10 -4.38 12.25
N PHE A 62 -23.82 -4.74 12.34
CA PHE A 62 -23.40 -6.02 12.89
C PHE A 62 -23.82 -6.18 14.36
N ALA A 63 -23.69 -5.14 15.18
CA ALA A 63 -24.17 -5.17 16.57
C ALA A 63 -25.69 -5.37 16.66
N VAL A 64 -26.47 -4.67 15.83
CA VAL A 64 -27.94 -4.83 15.77
C VAL A 64 -28.34 -6.25 15.33
N LEU A 65 -27.62 -6.84 14.37
CA LEU A 65 -27.87 -8.22 13.93
C LEU A 65 -27.57 -9.24 15.03
N ILE A 66 -26.52 -9.03 15.83
CA ILE A 66 -26.24 -9.86 17.00
C ILE A 66 -27.38 -9.76 18.01
N GLU A 67 -27.83 -8.55 18.34
CA GLU A 67 -28.94 -8.35 19.28
C GLU A 67 -30.24 -8.99 18.76
N ALA A 68 -30.56 -8.83 17.47
CA ALA A 68 -31.70 -9.46 16.83
C ALA A 68 -31.63 -11.00 16.92
N ALA A 69 -30.44 -11.59 16.72
CA ALA A 69 -30.24 -13.03 16.89
C ALA A 69 -30.48 -13.45 18.35
N ILE A 70 -29.96 -12.69 19.32
CA ILE A 70 -30.20 -12.95 20.75
C ILE A 70 -31.70 -12.91 21.06
N PHE A 71 -32.43 -11.91 20.59
CA PHE A 71 -33.87 -11.82 20.80
C PHE A 71 -34.64 -12.94 20.11
N ALA A 72 -34.25 -13.35 18.90
CA ALA A 72 -34.85 -14.48 18.23
C ALA A 72 -34.71 -15.78 19.03
N PHE A 73 -33.52 -16.05 19.60
CA PHE A 73 -33.33 -17.20 20.49
C PHE A 73 -34.04 -17.03 21.83
N ALA A 74 -34.14 -15.80 22.35
CA ALA A 74 -34.85 -15.52 23.60
C ALA A 74 -36.36 -15.84 23.54
N LEU A 75 -36.93 -16.04 22.35
CA LEU A 75 -38.30 -16.53 22.18
C LEU A 75 -38.48 -17.99 22.63
N ILE A 76 -37.40 -18.77 22.66
CA ILE A 76 -37.44 -20.22 22.96
C ILE A 76 -36.58 -20.63 24.17
N VAL A 77 -35.66 -19.77 24.62
CA VAL A 77 -34.81 -20.00 25.81
C VAL A 77 -34.66 -18.72 26.65
N PRO A 78 -34.24 -18.77 27.92
CA PRO A 78 -33.97 -17.57 28.71
C PRO A 78 -32.93 -16.65 28.04
N ALA A 79 -33.11 -15.33 28.17
CA ALA A 79 -32.29 -14.33 27.46
C ALA A 79 -30.78 -14.47 27.73
N TRP A 80 -30.39 -14.80 28.96
CA TRP A 80 -28.97 -15.02 29.29
C TRP A 80 -28.37 -16.22 28.53
N LEU A 81 -29.15 -17.29 28.33
CA LEU A 81 -28.71 -18.47 27.61
C LEU A 81 -28.66 -18.20 26.10
N ALA A 82 -29.63 -17.45 25.56
CA ALA A 82 -29.61 -16.99 24.17
C ALA A 82 -28.33 -16.20 23.87
N ALA A 83 -27.96 -15.25 24.74
CA ALA A 83 -26.73 -14.48 24.60
C ALA A 83 -25.47 -15.37 24.59
N LEU A 84 -25.40 -16.38 25.46
CA LEU A 84 -24.28 -17.33 25.49
C LEU A 84 -24.22 -18.21 24.24
N ILE A 85 -25.36 -18.65 23.70
CA ILE A 85 -25.41 -19.44 22.46
C ILE A 85 -24.88 -18.62 21.29
N VAL A 86 -25.38 -17.39 21.11
CA VAL A 86 -24.93 -16.50 20.03
C VAL A 86 -23.44 -16.17 20.18
N ALA A 87 -22.98 -15.88 21.40
CA ALA A 87 -21.56 -15.65 21.68
C ALA A 87 -20.70 -16.88 21.36
N GLY A 88 -21.16 -18.08 21.70
CA GLY A 88 -20.48 -19.34 21.36
C GLY A 88 -20.34 -19.56 19.85
N ILE A 89 -21.41 -19.30 19.09
CA ILE A 89 -21.39 -19.38 17.62
C ILE A 89 -20.37 -18.38 17.04
N LEU A 90 -20.38 -17.13 17.52
CA LEU A 90 -19.43 -16.11 17.07
C LEU A 90 -17.98 -16.48 17.41
N LEU A 91 -17.73 -17.07 18.58
CA LEU A 91 -16.40 -17.53 18.98
C LEU A 91 -15.87 -18.60 18.02
N VAL A 92 -16.71 -19.57 17.63
CA VAL A 92 -16.33 -20.60 16.66
C VAL A 92 -15.97 -19.96 15.31
N ILE A 93 -16.78 -19.00 14.83
CA ILE A 93 -16.50 -18.27 13.58
C ILE A 93 -15.16 -17.52 13.68
N ILE A 94 -14.90 -16.82 14.79
CA ILE A 94 -13.65 -16.10 15.02
C ILE A 94 -12.45 -17.05 14.98
N VAL A 95 -12.52 -18.20 15.67
CA VAL A 95 -11.45 -19.19 15.66
C VAL A 95 -11.17 -19.67 14.23
N VAL A 96 -12.21 -20.01 13.45
CA VAL A 96 -12.04 -20.43 12.05
C VAL A 96 -11.40 -19.34 11.20
N LEU A 97 -11.86 -18.09 11.31
CA LEU A 97 -11.30 -16.97 10.56
C LEU A 97 -9.84 -16.70 10.94
N VAL A 98 -9.48 -16.78 12.22
CA VAL A 98 -8.10 -16.63 12.70
C VAL A 98 -7.21 -17.74 12.13
N LEU A 99 -7.67 -18.99 12.15
CA LEU A 99 -6.93 -20.12 11.57
C LEU A 99 -6.71 -19.94 10.07
N ILE A 100 -7.74 -19.52 9.32
CA ILE A 100 -7.63 -19.19 7.90
C ILE A 100 -6.65 -18.03 7.68
N GLY A 101 -6.72 -16.98 8.49
CA GLY A 101 -5.82 -15.83 8.42
C GLY A 101 -4.36 -16.25 8.64
N ILE A 102 -4.09 -17.06 9.67
CA ILE A 102 -2.75 -17.61 9.95
C ILE A 102 -2.28 -18.49 8.80
N ALA A 103 -3.13 -19.36 8.26
CA ALA A 103 -2.78 -20.24 7.14
C ALA A 103 -2.47 -19.42 5.88
N SER A 104 -3.28 -18.40 5.59
CA SER A 104 -3.11 -17.51 4.44
C SER A 104 -1.84 -16.68 4.56
N TYR A 105 -1.56 -16.13 5.75
CA TYR A 105 -0.33 -15.42 6.05
C TYR A 105 0.89 -16.32 5.87
N LYS A 106 0.88 -17.53 6.47
CA LYS A 106 1.98 -18.50 6.32
C LYS A 106 2.21 -18.89 4.85
N ARG A 107 1.16 -18.96 4.03
CA ARG A 107 1.29 -19.25 2.59
C ARG A 107 1.91 -18.06 1.84
N ALA A 108 1.51 -16.83 2.17
CA ALA A 108 2.06 -15.62 1.58
C ALA A 108 3.54 -15.40 1.96
N THR A 109 3.95 -15.74 3.18
CA THR A 109 5.33 -15.58 3.65
C THR A 109 6.24 -16.77 3.33
N LYS A 110 5.70 -17.88 2.81
CA LYS A 110 6.46 -19.05 2.30
C LYS A 110 6.99 -18.84 0.87
N ALA A 111 7.14 -17.58 0.41
CA ALA A 111 7.98 -17.31 -0.76
C ALA A 111 9.39 -17.91 -0.50
N PRO A 112 10.03 -18.57 -1.49
CA PRO A 112 11.26 -19.29 -1.22
C PRO A 112 12.32 -18.31 -0.69
N GLU A 113 12.87 -18.59 0.49
CA GLU A 113 14.02 -17.83 1.02
C GLU A 113 15.16 -17.78 0.00
N ALA A 114 15.26 -18.79 -0.88
CA ALA A 114 16.17 -18.82 -2.03
C ALA A 114 15.96 -17.64 -2.98
N THR A 115 14.71 -17.33 -3.36
CA THR A 115 14.38 -16.28 -4.33
C THR A 115 14.63 -14.88 -3.76
N ILE A 116 14.27 -14.64 -2.48
CA ILE A 116 14.50 -13.32 -1.87
C ILE A 116 16.00 -13.10 -1.59
N LYS A 117 16.75 -14.11 -1.15
CA LYS A 117 18.21 -13.99 -0.98
C LYS A 117 18.95 -13.86 -2.31
N GLU A 118 18.59 -14.63 -3.34
CA GLU A 118 19.22 -14.55 -4.66
C GLU A 118 18.96 -13.20 -5.34
N HIS A 119 17.75 -12.66 -5.27
CA HIS A 119 17.45 -11.35 -5.85
C HIS A 119 18.16 -10.21 -5.11
N ILE A 120 18.22 -10.24 -3.77
CA ILE A 120 18.94 -9.22 -2.99
C ILE A 120 20.46 -9.32 -3.21
N GLN A 121 21.02 -10.53 -3.32
CA GLN A 121 22.45 -10.71 -3.61
C GLN A 121 22.80 -10.28 -5.03
N THR A 122 21.98 -10.67 -6.01
CA THR A 122 22.17 -10.28 -7.42
C THR A 122 22.04 -8.77 -7.60
N ASP A 123 21.06 -8.12 -6.96
CA ASP A 123 20.90 -6.66 -7.01
C ASP A 123 22.08 -5.94 -6.34
N VAL A 124 22.59 -6.46 -5.22
CA VAL A 124 23.77 -5.93 -4.55
C VAL A 124 25.04 -6.13 -5.38
N ASP A 125 25.16 -7.26 -6.08
CA ASP A 125 26.31 -7.58 -6.93
C ASP A 125 26.30 -6.80 -8.24
N VAL A 126 25.12 -6.50 -8.80
CA VAL A 126 24.94 -5.59 -9.94
C VAL A 126 25.29 -4.16 -9.56
N VAL A 127 24.85 -3.68 -8.39
CA VAL A 127 25.22 -2.35 -7.88
C VAL A 127 26.72 -2.27 -7.52
N LYS A 128 27.33 -3.39 -7.12
CA LYS A 128 28.78 -3.50 -6.87
C LYS A 128 29.61 -3.83 -8.12
N GLY A 129 28.99 -4.03 -9.27
CA GLY A 129 29.69 -4.25 -10.55
C GLY A 129 30.38 -5.61 -10.71
N VAL A 130 29.96 -6.63 -9.94
CA VAL A 130 30.47 -8.02 -10.00
C VAL A 130 29.54 -8.98 -10.74
N GLY A 131 28.46 -8.49 -11.36
CA GLY A 131 27.57 -9.28 -12.19
C GLY A 131 28.26 -9.82 -13.47
N PRO A 132 27.98 -11.05 -13.90
CA PRO A 132 28.59 -11.64 -15.09
C PRO A 132 28.19 -10.82 -16.34
N TYR A 133 29.18 -10.21 -16.99
CA TYR A 133 29.01 -9.63 -18.31
C TYR A 133 28.90 -10.77 -19.31
N ASP A 134 27.72 -10.96 -19.90
CA ASP A 134 27.53 -11.85 -21.04
C ASP A 134 28.25 -11.25 -22.24
N ASN A 135 29.39 -11.83 -22.56
CA ASN A 135 30.28 -11.46 -23.65
C ASN A 135 29.88 -12.24 -24.91
N HIS A 136 28.93 -11.68 -25.64
CA HIS A 136 28.64 -12.03 -27.04
C HIS A 136 29.40 -11.13 -28.02
#